data_AF-A0A7X6RJA5-F1
#
_entry.id   AF-A0A7X6RJA5-F1
#
_cell.length_a   1.000
_cell.length_b   1.000
_cell.length_c   1.000
_cell.angle_alpha   90.00
_cell.angle_beta   90.00
_cell.angle_gamma   90.00
#
_symmetry.space_group_name_H-M   'P 1'
#
loop_
_entity.id
_entity.type
_entity.pdbx_description
1 polymer ?
#
loop_
_entity_poly.entity_id
_entity_poly.type
_entity_poly.pdbx_seq_one_letter_code
_entity_poly.pdbx_strand_id
1 'polypeptide(L)'
;MTTDRIEEIRAELLDDLRDGISFAAEQMADTLAEMVAQQAEERPRDGELLTRRLGLTGVRPETLTLLGARLELSRDRVRQLYTRAAGQLLRRVQATGYPDPAIFAEHYPVGTGDQRLVRSLLIDSYVGDADIAAQDLAYLKLRLAGHSLIDAKRVAGFVFQRIAGWQQRGRWHPDRPRTAEVPAGQLLPLLRRVEWAAGTATELPELPITTVDADDDARGGMFAEKLGREVTFDTALQARLLRMLDASEQVDSYVERPIAVDYDLDGTPDSYCPTVAVRLTDGRTLLVDVVALGQLGLHANRVRLDAAREQAHACGWGWLVFTGSRLGEPDLVRHSVSARSENILRNRLAAGPLGWREFRSCIEGTDLDPVDLIALTLRHRWRWDRAPFRLAAG
;
A
#
# COMPACT_ATOMS: atom_id res chain seq x y z
N MET A 1 -29.42 -3.83 -13.92
CA MET A 1 -28.57 -2.76 -13.36
C MET A 1 -27.45 -3.40 -12.54
N THR A 2 -26.61 -4.24 -13.16
CA THR A 2 -25.42 -3.98 -14.00
C THR A 2 -24.12 -3.94 -13.18
N THR A 3 -23.40 -5.06 -13.31
CA THR A 3 -22.01 -5.34 -12.98
C THR A 3 -21.04 -4.31 -13.58
N ASP A 4 -21.50 -3.54 -14.57
CA ASP A 4 -20.80 -2.38 -15.15
C ASP A 4 -20.21 -1.45 -14.10
N ARG A 5 -20.81 -1.28 -12.91
CA ARG A 5 -20.38 -0.23 -11.96
C ARG A 5 -19.10 -0.50 -11.17
N ILE A 6 -18.66 -1.74 -11.00
CA ILE A 6 -17.39 -2.04 -10.30
C ILE A 6 -16.23 -2.04 -11.29
N GLU A 7 -16.47 -2.51 -12.52
CA GLU A 7 -15.55 -2.33 -13.63
C GLU A 7 -15.48 -0.88 -14.10
N GLU A 8 -16.58 -0.11 -14.05
CA GLU A 8 -16.58 1.34 -14.27
C GLU A 8 -15.75 2.03 -13.18
N ILE A 9 -15.91 1.70 -11.89
CA ILE A 9 -15.05 2.29 -10.84
C ILE A 9 -13.57 1.85 -11.01
N ARG A 10 -13.29 0.61 -11.44
CA ARG A 10 -11.94 0.09 -11.74
C ARG A 10 -11.31 0.76 -12.97
N ALA A 11 -12.08 0.91 -14.06
CA ALA A 11 -11.70 1.57 -15.29
C ALA A 11 -11.69 3.10 -15.16
N GLU A 12 -12.41 3.65 -14.17
CA GLU A 12 -12.40 5.08 -13.82
C GLU A 12 -11.19 5.46 -12.95
N LEU A 13 -10.58 4.52 -12.22
CA LEU A 13 -9.42 4.81 -11.37
C LEU A 13 -8.10 4.61 -12.13
N LEU A 14 -7.65 3.38 -12.36
CA LEU A 14 -6.42 3.04 -13.10
C LEU A 14 -6.47 1.60 -13.63
N ASP A 15 -6.13 1.38 -14.90
CA ASP A 15 -5.95 0.04 -15.48
C ASP A 15 -4.62 -0.60 -14.99
N ASP A 16 -3.56 0.22 -14.90
CA ASP A 16 -2.26 -0.14 -14.37
C ASP A 16 -1.86 0.83 -13.24
N LEU A 17 -1.40 0.30 -12.09
CA LEU A 17 -0.93 1.15 -10.98
C LEU A 17 0.24 2.05 -11.38
N ARG A 18 1.00 1.67 -12.42
CA ARG A 18 2.06 2.50 -12.99
C ARG A 18 1.57 3.90 -13.38
N ASP A 19 0.33 4.03 -13.84
CA ASP A 19 -0.17 5.29 -14.39
C ASP A 19 -0.50 6.33 -13.30
N GLY A 20 -0.54 5.92 -12.03
CA GLY A 20 -0.80 6.80 -10.90
C GLY A 20 0.40 7.11 -10.00
N ILE A 21 1.55 6.46 -10.20
CA ILE A 21 2.76 6.76 -9.42
C ILE A 21 3.41 8.05 -9.92
N SER A 22 3.81 8.91 -9.00
CA SER A 22 4.51 10.16 -9.31
C SER A 22 5.46 10.55 -8.18
N PHE A 23 6.56 11.23 -8.51
CA PHE A 23 7.44 11.81 -7.48
C PHE A 23 6.73 12.84 -6.62
N ALA A 24 5.71 13.49 -7.17
CA ALA A 24 4.97 14.52 -6.47
C ALA A 24 4.07 13.92 -5.37
N ALA A 25 3.47 12.75 -5.62
CA ALA A 25 2.80 11.96 -4.59
C ALA A 25 3.77 11.44 -3.51
N GLU A 26 4.95 10.96 -3.90
CA GLU A 26 5.99 10.53 -2.94
C GLU A 26 6.48 11.71 -2.09
N GLN A 27 6.67 12.90 -2.68
CA GLN A 27 7.03 14.10 -1.94
C GLN A 27 5.95 14.53 -0.96
N MET A 28 4.66 14.44 -1.32
CA MET A 28 3.58 14.72 -0.37
C MET A 28 3.59 13.74 0.82
N ALA A 29 3.89 12.46 0.58
CA ALA A 29 3.99 11.46 1.63
C ALA A 29 5.19 11.73 2.56
N ASP A 30 6.36 12.02 2.00
CA ASP A 30 7.57 12.42 2.74
C ASP A 30 7.34 13.70 3.55
N THR A 31 6.75 14.73 2.92
CA THR A 31 6.44 16.01 3.58
C THR A 31 5.48 15.82 4.76
N LEU A 32 4.43 14.99 4.61
CA LEU A 32 3.52 14.66 5.71
C LEU A 32 4.26 13.88 6.81
N ALA A 33 5.18 13.00 6.45
CA ALA A 33 5.97 12.26 7.41
C ALA A 33 6.95 13.15 8.16
N GLU A 34 7.59 14.12 7.50
CA GLU A 34 8.42 15.15 8.14
C GLU A 34 7.59 16.00 9.11
N MET A 35 6.37 16.39 8.72
CA MET A 35 5.42 17.06 9.61
C MET A 35 5.18 16.20 10.87
N VAL A 36 4.90 14.91 10.70
CA VAL A 36 4.66 14.01 11.84
C VAL A 36 5.92 13.82 12.70
N ALA A 37 7.10 13.68 12.09
CA ALA A 37 8.38 13.51 12.78
C ALA A 37 8.69 14.71 13.68
N GLN A 38 8.52 15.94 13.19
CA GLN A 38 8.66 17.13 14.03
C GLN A 38 7.68 17.16 15.19
N GLN A 39 6.49 16.56 15.06
CA GLN A 39 5.55 16.46 16.18
C GLN A 39 5.99 15.41 17.18
N ALA A 40 6.62 14.34 16.70
CA ALA A 40 7.15 13.28 17.54
C ALA A 40 8.26 13.78 18.48
N GLU A 41 9.02 14.82 18.11
CA GLU A 41 10.04 15.43 18.98
C GLU A 41 9.47 15.92 20.32
N GLU A 42 8.29 16.56 20.30
CA GLU A 42 7.61 17.03 21.51
C GLU A 42 6.63 16.00 22.08
N ARG A 43 6.00 15.20 21.20
CA ARG A 43 4.94 14.25 21.54
C ARG A 43 5.17 12.92 20.83
N PRO A 44 6.11 12.09 21.31
CA PRO A 44 6.53 10.86 20.62
C PRO A 44 5.37 9.89 20.39
N ARG A 45 4.49 9.73 21.38
CA ARG A 45 3.30 8.85 21.28
C ARG A 45 2.31 9.31 20.20
N ASP A 46 2.10 10.62 20.08
CA ASP A 46 1.21 11.16 19.04
C ASP A 46 1.84 10.98 17.65
N GLY A 47 3.17 11.13 17.55
CA GLY A 47 3.93 10.89 16.32
C GLY A 47 3.89 9.44 15.85
N GLU A 48 4.12 8.49 16.77
CA GLU A 48 4.02 7.05 16.47
C GLU A 48 2.60 6.67 16.02
N LEU A 49 1.58 7.16 16.73
CA LEU A 49 0.18 6.92 16.40
C LEU A 49 -0.16 7.40 14.97
N LEU A 50 0.25 8.62 14.62
CA LEU A 50 0.04 9.17 13.27
C LEU A 50 0.81 8.36 12.22
N THR A 51 2.06 8.01 12.51
CA THR A 51 2.94 7.28 11.59
C THR A 51 2.35 5.93 11.19
N ARG A 52 1.94 5.12 12.19
CA ARG A 52 1.33 3.80 11.94
C ARG A 52 -0.07 3.91 11.35
N ARG A 53 -0.90 4.84 11.83
CA ARG A 53 -2.26 5.02 11.31
C ARG A 53 -2.29 5.46 9.85
N LEU A 54 -1.29 6.19 9.40
CA LEU A 54 -1.23 6.77 8.05
C LEU A 54 -0.28 6.03 7.11
N GLY A 55 0.51 5.06 7.60
CA GLY A 55 1.46 4.29 6.80
C GLY A 55 2.66 5.09 6.28
N LEU A 56 3.16 6.04 7.06
CA LEU A 56 4.13 7.05 6.58
C LEU A 56 5.54 6.50 6.34
N THR A 57 5.91 5.38 6.97
CA THR A 57 7.24 4.76 6.84
C THR A 57 7.37 3.78 5.67
N GLY A 58 6.33 3.66 4.84
CA GLY A 58 6.29 2.67 3.76
C GLY A 58 5.67 1.33 4.16
N VAL A 59 5.39 1.13 5.45
CA VAL A 59 4.54 0.03 5.94
C VAL A 59 3.07 0.44 5.78
N ARG A 60 2.19 -0.54 5.51
CA ARG A 60 0.76 -0.28 5.30
C ARG A 60 0.12 0.38 6.54
N PRO A 61 -0.91 1.22 6.36
CA PRO A 61 -1.66 1.78 7.47
C PRO A 61 -2.29 0.73 8.39
N GLU A 62 -2.24 0.96 9.70
CA GLU A 62 -2.89 0.11 10.70
C GLU A 62 -4.35 0.56 11.00
N THR A 63 -5.19 -0.40 11.39
CA THR A 63 -6.54 -0.15 11.89
C THR A 63 -6.50 0.47 13.29
N LEU A 64 -7.56 1.19 13.67
CA LEU A 64 -7.66 1.74 15.03
C LEU A 64 -7.78 0.64 16.10
N THR A 65 -8.32 -0.53 15.75
CA THR A 65 -8.40 -1.69 16.65
C THR A 65 -7.03 -2.29 16.90
N LEU A 66 -6.21 -2.47 15.85
CA LEU A 66 -4.84 -2.97 15.99
C LEU A 66 -3.97 -2.00 16.81
N LEU A 67 -4.09 -0.71 16.55
CA LEU A 67 -3.41 0.33 17.34
C LEU A 67 -3.91 0.34 18.80
N GLY A 68 -5.19 0.07 19.04
CA GLY A 68 -5.75 -0.08 20.37
C GLY A 68 -5.12 -1.25 21.13
N ALA A 69 -4.98 -2.40 20.49
CA ALA A 69 -4.31 -3.55 21.07
C ALA A 69 -2.83 -3.26 21.39
N ARG A 70 -2.10 -2.62 20.46
CA ARG A 70 -0.69 -2.23 20.66
C ARG A 70 -0.50 -1.25 21.83
N LEU A 71 -1.44 -0.32 22.00
CA LEU A 71 -1.34 0.74 23.02
C LEU A 71 -2.09 0.41 24.32
N GLU A 72 -2.71 -0.77 24.41
CA GLU A 72 -3.60 -1.17 25.51
C GLU A 72 -4.76 -0.17 25.74
N LEU A 73 -5.34 0.33 24.66
CA LEU A 73 -6.44 1.30 24.65
C LEU A 73 -7.64 0.79 23.86
N SER A 74 -8.83 1.28 24.20
CA SER A 74 -10.00 1.02 23.36
C SER A 74 -9.88 1.71 22.00
N ARG A 75 -10.49 1.12 20.96
CA ARG A 75 -10.59 1.70 19.61
C ARG A 75 -11.07 3.16 19.64
N ASP A 76 -12.09 3.45 20.45
CA ASP A 76 -12.62 4.82 20.57
C ASP A 76 -11.60 5.78 21.19
N ARG A 77 -10.86 5.33 22.21
CA ARG A 77 -9.83 6.15 22.83
C ARG A 77 -8.70 6.46 21.83
N VAL A 78 -8.27 5.48 21.05
CA VAL A 78 -7.28 5.70 19.98
C VAL A 78 -7.80 6.71 18.96
N ARG A 79 -9.06 6.60 18.52
CA ARG A 79 -9.70 7.57 17.60
C ARG A 79 -9.66 9.00 18.14
N GLN A 80 -9.96 9.19 19.42
CA GLN A 80 -9.90 10.50 20.07
C GLN A 80 -8.48 11.06 20.11
N LEU A 81 -7.49 10.23 20.47
CA LEU A 81 -6.08 10.62 20.52
C LEU A 81 -5.58 10.98 19.12
N TYR A 82 -5.92 10.18 18.10
CA TYR A 82 -5.59 10.45 16.70
C TYR A 82 -6.17 11.78 16.23
N THR A 83 -7.47 12.02 16.47
CA THR A 83 -8.14 13.26 16.06
C THR A 83 -7.48 14.49 16.69
N ARG A 84 -7.11 14.38 17.98
CA ARG A 84 -6.38 15.42 18.70
C ARG A 84 -4.99 15.65 18.11
N ALA A 85 -4.24 14.58 17.86
CA ALA A 85 -2.88 14.63 17.30
C ALA A 85 -2.89 15.25 15.89
N ALA A 86 -3.80 14.82 15.01
CA ALA A 86 -3.99 15.38 13.68
C ALA A 86 -4.37 16.88 13.73
N GLY A 87 -5.25 17.27 14.65
CA GLY A 87 -5.63 18.67 14.84
C GLY A 87 -4.50 19.54 15.41
N GLN A 88 -3.56 18.97 16.17
CA GLN A 88 -2.36 19.66 16.65
C GLN A 88 -1.34 19.83 15.51
N LEU A 89 -1.14 18.78 14.70
CA LEU A 89 -0.29 18.80 13.52
C LEU A 89 -0.69 19.93 12.57
N LEU A 90 -1.97 19.98 12.18
CA LEU A 90 -2.50 21.01 11.28
C LEU A 90 -2.33 22.42 11.84
N ARG A 91 -2.59 22.64 13.13
CA ARG A 91 -2.42 23.95 13.76
C ARG A 91 -0.98 24.41 13.78
N ARG A 92 -0.04 23.49 14.06
CA ARG A 92 1.38 23.81 14.07
C ARG A 92 1.88 24.16 12.67
N VAL A 93 1.53 23.36 11.67
CA VAL A 93 1.92 23.64 10.26
C VAL A 93 1.32 24.98 9.82
N GLN A 94 0.06 25.27 10.16
CA GLN A 94 -0.55 26.57 9.87
C GLN A 94 0.13 27.75 10.56
N ALA A 95 0.65 27.56 11.78
CA ALA A 95 1.33 28.61 12.54
C ALA A 95 2.78 28.83 12.08
N THR A 96 3.47 27.79 11.62
CA THR A 96 4.90 27.80 11.31
C THR A 96 5.20 27.89 9.81
N GLY A 97 4.27 27.41 8.96
CA GLY A 97 4.51 27.21 7.53
C GLY A 97 5.53 26.12 7.21
N TYR A 98 5.93 25.30 8.20
CA TYR A 98 6.99 24.30 8.05
C TYR A 98 6.54 22.93 8.59
N PRO A 99 6.89 21.82 7.91
CA PRO A 99 7.30 21.72 6.50
C PRO A 99 6.34 22.40 5.53
N ASP A 100 6.81 22.75 4.34
CA ASP A 100 6.09 23.56 3.36
C ASP A 100 4.78 22.88 2.90
N PRO A 101 3.60 23.43 3.25
CA PRO A 101 2.33 22.85 2.85
C PRO A 101 1.95 23.15 1.39
N ALA A 102 2.69 24.03 0.69
CA ALA A 102 2.36 24.47 -0.67
C ALA A 102 2.26 23.29 -1.66
N ILE A 103 3.04 22.23 -1.46
CA ILE A 103 2.96 21.03 -2.30
C ILE A 103 1.56 20.40 -2.32
N PHE A 104 0.83 20.42 -1.19
CA PHE A 104 -0.53 19.90 -1.16
C PHE A 104 -1.48 20.82 -1.93
N ALA A 105 -1.25 22.13 -1.89
CA ALA A 105 -2.06 23.11 -2.62
C ALA A 105 -1.86 23.01 -4.14
N GLU A 106 -0.66 22.67 -4.60
CA GLU A 106 -0.38 22.38 -6.02
C GLU A 106 -1.16 21.17 -6.52
N HIS A 107 -1.28 20.12 -5.70
CA HIS A 107 -1.98 18.88 -6.04
C HIS A 107 -3.49 18.93 -5.86
N TYR A 108 -3.95 19.68 -4.85
CA TYR A 108 -5.36 19.85 -4.54
C TYR A 108 -5.75 21.32 -4.47
N PRO A 109 -5.71 22.07 -5.59
CA PRO A 109 -6.00 23.51 -5.56
C PRO A 109 -7.40 23.80 -5.01
N VAL A 110 -7.48 24.83 -4.16
CA VAL A 110 -8.76 25.36 -3.68
C VAL A 110 -9.60 25.84 -4.86
N GLY A 111 -10.91 25.55 -4.85
CA GLY A 111 -11.82 25.83 -5.95
C GLY A 111 -11.92 24.71 -6.99
N THR A 112 -11.10 23.66 -6.89
CA THR A 112 -11.30 22.43 -7.67
C THR A 112 -12.61 21.75 -7.27
N GLY A 113 -13.42 21.34 -8.25
CA GLY A 113 -14.69 20.67 -7.98
C GLY A 113 -14.54 19.33 -7.24
N ASP A 114 -15.46 19.05 -6.32
CA ASP A 114 -15.46 17.88 -5.43
C ASP A 114 -15.20 16.56 -6.18
N GLN A 115 -15.83 16.35 -7.34
CA GLN A 115 -15.65 15.11 -8.13
C GLN A 115 -14.19 14.87 -8.55
N ARG A 116 -13.48 15.91 -8.98
CA ARG A 116 -12.08 15.81 -9.40
C ARG A 116 -11.15 15.57 -8.21
N LEU A 117 -11.42 16.22 -7.07
CA LEU A 117 -10.70 16.00 -5.82
C LEU A 117 -10.88 14.55 -5.34
N VAL A 118 -12.12 14.06 -5.28
CA VAL A 118 -12.43 12.69 -4.86
C VAL A 118 -11.72 11.68 -5.75
N ARG A 119 -11.74 11.87 -7.08
CA ARG A 119 -11.03 10.97 -8.01
C ARG A 119 -9.53 10.96 -7.75
N SER A 120 -8.91 12.12 -7.61
CA SER A 120 -7.46 12.23 -7.36
C SER A 120 -7.06 11.58 -6.03
N LEU A 121 -7.84 11.81 -4.98
CA LEU A 121 -7.62 11.22 -3.65
C LEU A 121 -7.81 9.70 -3.63
N LEU A 122 -8.75 9.17 -4.41
CA LEU A 122 -8.94 7.73 -4.56
C LEU A 122 -7.78 7.08 -5.32
N ILE A 123 -7.27 7.74 -6.38
CA ILE A 123 -6.07 7.28 -7.11
C ILE A 123 -4.88 7.20 -6.15
N ASP A 124 -4.60 8.27 -5.41
CA ASP A 124 -3.51 8.29 -4.44
C ASP A 124 -3.64 7.22 -3.36
N SER A 125 -4.86 6.99 -2.87
CA SER A 125 -5.13 5.96 -1.87
C SER A 125 -4.85 4.57 -2.42
N TYR A 126 -5.23 4.32 -3.68
CA TYR A 126 -5.05 3.04 -4.35
C TYR A 126 -3.57 2.77 -4.68
N VAL A 127 -2.87 3.76 -5.20
CA VAL A 127 -1.43 3.70 -5.51
C VAL A 127 -0.60 3.55 -4.22
N GLY A 128 -1.03 4.20 -3.14
CA GLY A 128 -0.37 4.14 -1.83
C GLY A 128 -0.67 2.88 -1.02
N ASP A 129 -1.59 2.01 -1.45
CA ASP A 129 -2.12 0.88 -0.67
C ASP A 129 -2.66 1.30 0.71
N ALA A 130 -3.41 2.41 0.74
CA ALA A 130 -3.77 3.14 1.95
C ALA A 130 -5.28 3.23 2.22
N ASP A 131 -6.09 2.33 1.65
CA ASP A 131 -7.55 2.33 1.72
C ASP A 131 -8.10 2.46 3.15
N ILE A 132 -7.53 1.73 4.12
CA ILE A 132 -7.95 1.80 5.54
C ILE A 132 -7.79 3.22 6.12
N ALA A 133 -6.81 4.00 5.65
CA ALA A 133 -6.53 5.36 6.10
C ALA A 133 -6.95 6.44 5.08
N ALA A 134 -7.64 6.08 4.01
CA ALA A 134 -7.90 6.99 2.91
C ALA A 134 -8.71 8.23 3.31
N GLN A 135 -9.70 8.09 4.20
CA GLN A 135 -10.48 9.22 4.71
C GLN A 135 -9.60 10.19 5.51
N ASP A 136 -8.74 9.63 6.36
CA ASP A 136 -7.84 10.37 7.24
C ASP A 136 -6.78 11.13 6.43
N LEU A 137 -6.16 10.45 5.46
CA LEU A 137 -5.21 11.03 4.53
C LEU A 137 -5.86 12.10 3.65
N ALA A 138 -7.05 11.85 3.11
CA ALA A 138 -7.79 12.83 2.32
C ALA A 138 -8.09 14.10 3.12
N TYR A 139 -8.57 13.95 4.35
CA TYR A 139 -8.83 15.08 5.24
C TYR A 139 -7.55 15.90 5.50
N LEU A 140 -6.44 15.24 5.85
CA LEU A 140 -5.16 15.91 6.12
C LEU A 140 -4.63 16.64 4.89
N LYS A 141 -4.55 15.95 3.73
CA LYS A 141 -4.08 16.51 2.46
C LYS A 141 -4.88 17.77 2.07
N LEU A 142 -6.21 17.73 2.17
CA LEU A 142 -7.06 18.88 1.84
C LEU A 142 -6.87 20.04 2.84
N ARG A 143 -6.73 19.75 4.13
CA ARG A 143 -6.50 20.79 5.14
C ARG A 143 -5.13 21.46 4.99
N LEU A 144 -4.10 20.69 4.63
CA LEU A 144 -2.77 21.19 4.30
C LEU A 144 -2.76 22.00 3.00
N ALA A 145 -3.56 21.59 2.01
CA ALA A 145 -3.79 22.33 0.77
C ALA A 145 -4.60 23.64 0.95
N GLY A 146 -5.09 23.95 2.16
CA GLY A 146 -5.80 25.18 2.47
C GLY A 146 -7.33 25.13 2.32
N HIS A 147 -7.93 23.95 2.05
CA HIS A 147 -9.39 23.82 2.00
C HIS A 147 -10.01 24.06 3.37
N SER A 148 -11.23 24.61 3.41
CA SER A 148 -11.94 24.86 4.67
C SER A 148 -12.20 23.56 5.45
N LEU A 149 -12.45 23.66 6.76
CA LEU A 149 -12.80 22.49 7.59
C LEU A 149 -14.04 21.76 7.04
N ILE A 150 -15.03 22.51 6.57
CA ILE A 150 -16.29 21.96 6.06
C ILE A 150 -16.05 21.24 4.73
N ASP A 151 -15.31 21.86 3.80
CA ASP A 151 -15.04 21.26 2.49
C ASP A 151 -14.15 20.02 2.62
N ALA A 152 -13.08 20.10 3.43
CA ALA A 152 -12.19 18.96 3.65
C ALA A 152 -12.94 17.75 4.23
N LYS A 153 -13.82 17.97 5.23
CA LYS A 153 -14.65 16.91 5.79
C LYS A 153 -15.65 16.34 4.77
N ARG A 154 -16.29 17.21 3.97
CA ARG A 154 -17.25 16.79 2.94
C ARG A 154 -16.58 15.89 1.90
N VAL A 155 -15.47 16.35 1.31
CA VAL A 155 -14.75 15.62 0.26
C VAL A 155 -14.13 14.32 0.81
N ALA A 156 -13.51 14.35 1.99
CA ALA A 156 -13.01 13.13 2.64
C ALA A 156 -14.14 12.12 2.94
N GLY A 157 -15.33 12.62 3.30
CA GLY A 157 -16.53 11.81 3.46
C GLY A 157 -16.98 11.13 2.15
N PHE A 158 -16.89 11.83 1.01
CA PHE A 158 -17.17 11.22 -0.30
C PHE A 158 -16.13 10.16 -0.67
N VAL A 159 -14.85 10.36 -0.36
CA VAL A 159 -13.81 9.33 -0.52
C VAL A 159 -14.16 8.09 0.31
N PHE A 160 -14.47 8.27 1.60
CA PHE A 160 -14.90 7.18 2.47
C PHE A 160 -16.13 6.43 1.93
N GLN A 161 -17.17 7.15 1.50
CA GLN A 161 -18.37 6.54 0.93
C GLN A 161 -18.08 5.71 -0.32
N ARG A 162 -17.15 6.16 -1.17
CA ARG A 162 -16.72 5.38 -2.33
C ARG A 162 -16.00 4.10 -1.91
N ILE A 163 -15.13 4.17 -0.91
CA ILE A 163 -14.38 3.02 -0.38
C ILE A 163 -15.30 2.02 0.32
N ALA A 164 -16.03 2.47 1.33
CA ALA A 164 -17.00 1.65 2.05
C ALA A 164 -18.04 1.04 1.09
N GLY A 165 -18.46 1.79 0.07
CA GLY A 165 -19.39 1.33 -0.93
C GLY A 165 -18.91 0.09 -1.69
N TRP A 166 -17.64 -0.03 -2.05
CA TRP A 166 -17.14 -1.24 -2.71
C TRP A 166 -16.70 -2.33 -1.71
N GLN A 167 -16.21 -1.96 -0.53
CA GLN A 167 -15.89 -2.90 0.56
C GLN A 167 -17.13 -3.66 1.07
N GLN A 168 -18.28 -3.00 1.14
CA GLN A 168 -19.55 -3.61 1.58
C GLN A 168 -20.29 -4.35 0.46
N ARG A 169 -20.05 -4.00 -0.81
CA ARG A 169 -20.69 -4.68 -1.95
C ARG A 169 -20.24 -6.14 -2.11
N GLY A 170 -19.08 -6.52 -1.57
CA GLY A 170 -18.63 -7.91 -1.53
C GLY A 170 -19.41 -8.80 -0.56
N ARG A 171 -20.20 -8.23 0.37
CA ARG A 171 -21.04 -8.98 1.33
C ARG A 171 -22.32 -9.55 0.74
N TRP A 172 -22.68 -9.19 -0.49
CA TRP A 172 -23.91 -9.70 -1.10
C TRP A 172 -23.63 -11.08 -1.68
N HIS A 173 -24.20 -12.13 -1.09
CA HIS A 173 -24.49 -13.34 -1.82
C HIS A 173 -25.40 -12.96 -2.99
N PRO A 174 -24.99 -13.09 -4.26
CA PRO A 174 -25.99 -13.16 -5.29
C PRO A 174 -26.68 -14.53 -5.13
N ASP A 175 -28.01 -14.57 -5.04
CA ASP A 175 -28.84 -15.80 -5.07
C ASP A 175 -28.63 -16.67 -6.35
N ARG A 176 -27.72 -16.24 -7.22
CA ARG A 176 -27.17 -16.97 -8.36
C ARG A 176 -25.67 -16.73 -8.39
N PRO A 177 -24.82 -17.76 -8.57
CA PRO A 177 -23.41 -17.55 -8.87
C PRO A 177 -23.34 -16.62 -10.09
N ARG A 178 -22.89 -15.40 -9.86
CA ARG A 178 -22.63 -14.45 -10.92
C ARG A 178 -21.21 -14.73 -11.33
N THR A 179 -21.04 -15.36 -12.49
CA THR A 179 -19.84 -15.27 -13.32
C THR A 179 -19.60 -13.79 -13.62
N ALA A 180 -18.98 -13.07 -12.69
CA ALA A 180 -18.22 -11.90 -13.06
C ALA A 180 -17.07 -12.44 -13.91
N GLU A 181 -17.05 -12.10 -15.19
CA GLU A 181 -15.95 -12.45 -16.09
C GLU A 181 -14.69 -11.73 -15.57
N VAL A 182 -14.01 -12.31 -14.58
CA VAL A 182 -12.56 -12.13 -14.50
C VAL A 182 -12.06 -12.79 -15.78
N PRO A 183 -11.46 -12.06 -16.73
CA PRO A 183 -10.98 -12.63 -17.97
C PRO A 183 -10.15 -13.88 -17.64
N ALA A 184 -10.60 -15.04 -18.12
CA ALA A 184 -9.95 -16.30 -17.84
C ALA A 184 -8.45 -16.18 -18.18
N GLY A 185 -7.59 -16.64 -17.27
CA GLY A 185 -6.15 -16.64 -17.47
C GLY A 185 -5.38 -15.39 -17.01
N GLN A 186 -5.99 -14.42 -16.30
CA GLN A 186 -5.24 -13.31 -15.68
C GLN A 186 -4.14 -13.77 -14.69
N LEU A 187 -4.33 -14.94 -14.06
CA LEU A 187 -3.35 -15.52 -13.15
C LEU A 187 -2.12 -16.09 -13.91
N LEU A 188 -2.26 -16.55 -15.15
CA LEU A 188 -1.17 -17.21 -15.89
C LEU A 188 0.06 -16.31 -16.10
N PRO A 189 -0.06 -15.04 -16.52
CA PRO A 189 1.07 -14.13 -16.56
C PRO A 189 1.77 -13.93 -15.22
N LEU A 190 1.03 -13.99 -14.11
CA LEU A 190 1.59 -13.87 -12.76
C LEU A 190 2.34 -15.15 -12.36
N LEU A 191 1.81 -16.33 -12.68
CA LEU A 191 2.46 -17.62 -12.36
C LEU A 191 3.82 -17.79 -13.04
N ARG A 192 4.04 -17.14 -14.18
CA ARG A 192 5.36 -17.13 -14.86
C ARG A 192 6.44 -16.37 -14.08
N ARG A 193 6.04 -15.52 -13.12
CA ARG A 193 6.95 -14.73 -12.28
C ARG A 193 7.23 -15.36 -10.93
N VAL A 194 6.59 -16.49 -10.63
CA VAL A 194 6.75 -17.17 -9.35
C VAL A 194 8.18 -17.70 -9.22
N GLU A 195 8.81 -17.36 -8.11
CA GLU A 195 10.07 -17.94 -7.70
C GLU A 195 9.77 -19.23 -6.94
N TRP A 196 9.86 -20.38 -7.63
CA TRP A 196 9.54 -21.68 -7.05
C TRP A 196 10.66 -22.18 -6.13
N ALA A 197 10.28 -22.61 -4.93
CA ALA A 197 11.19 -23.32 -4.04
C ALA A 197 11.53 -24.72 -4.57
N ALA A 198 12.65 -25.25 -4.11
CA ALA A 198 12.99 -26.65 -4.29
C ALA A 198 12.32 -27.51 -3.21
N GLY A 199 11.97 -28.76 -3.55
CA GLY A 199 11.44 -29.73 -2.60
C GLY A 199 9.93 -29.86 -2.62
N THR A 200 9.40 -30.55 -1.61
CA THR A 200 7.97 -30.84 -1.46
C THR A 200 7.31 -29.74 -0.63
N ALA A 201 6.24 -29.15 -1.16
CA ALA A 201 5.47 -28.13 -0.47
C ALA A 201 4.78 -28.71 0.78
N THR A 202 4.95 -28.02 1.91
CA THR A 202 4.16 -28.27 3.12
C THR A 202 2.69 -27.96 2.86
N GLU A 203 1.79 -28.64 3.57
CA GLU A 203 0.35 -28.36 3.49
C GLU A 203 -0.01 -26.93 3.88
N LEU A 204 -1.08 -26.42 3.28
CA LEU A 204 -1.66 -25.15 3.69
C LEU A 204 -2.26 -25.28 5.09
N PRO A 205 -2.20 -24.22 5.91
CA PRO A 205 -2.98 -24.17 7.15
C PRO A 205 -4.47 -24.27 6.82
N GLU A 206 -5.28 -24.85 7.70
CA GLU A 206 -6.74 -24.97 7.47
C GLU A 206 -7.45 -23.62 7.56
N LEU A 207 -6.96 -22.73 8.43
CA LEU A 207 -7.57 -21.46 8.74
C LEU A 207 -6.56 -20.31 8.70
N PRO A 208 -7.01 -19.09 8.39
CA PRO A 208 -6.18 -17.89 8.46
C PRO A 208 -5.73 -17.64 9.90
N ILE A 209 -4.61 -16.94 10.07
CA ILE A 209 -4.23 -16.39 11.37
C ILE A 209 -5.28 -15.36 11.79
N THR A 210 -5.83 -15.55 12.98
CA THR A 210 -6.74 -14.60 13.63
C THR A 210 -5.93 -13.41 14.14
N THR A 211 -6.22 -12.23 13.62
CA THR A 211 -5.70 -10.96 14.15
C THR A 211 -6.73 -10.32 15.07
N VAL A 212 -6.26 -9.51 16.03
CA VAL A 212 -7.11 -8.78 16.98
C VAL A 212 -8.12 -7.83 16.32
N ASP A 213 -7.88 -7.48 15.07
CA ASP A 213 -8.68 -6.56 14.26
C ASP A 213 -9.33 -7.27 13.06
N ALA A 214 -9.46 -8.60 13.10
CA ALA A 214 -10.07 -9.39 12.02
C ALA A 214 -11.50 -8.92 11.66
N ASP A 215 -12.26 -8.49 12.66
CA ASP A 215 -13.64 -8.00 12.53
C ASP A 215 -13.75 -6.46 12.51
N ASP A 216 -12.65 -5.72 12.28
CA ASP A 216 -12.72 -4.25 12.23
C ASP A 216 -13.56 -3.78 11.03
N ASP A 217 -14.54 -2.92 11.28
CA ASP A 217 -15.43 -2.35 10.25
C ASP A 217 -14.69 -1.61 9.11
N ALA A 218 -13.42 -1.24 9.31
CA ALA A 218 -12.58 -0.64 8.27
C ALA A 218 -12.12 -1.66 7.21
N ARG A 219 -12.15 -2.96 7.52
CA ARG A 219 -11.82 -4.03 6.57
C ARG A 219 -13.01 -4.31 5.65
N GLY A 220 -12.71 -4.61 4.40
CA GLY A 220 -13.70 -5.10 3.45
C GLY A 220 -13.87 -6.62 3.55
N GLY A 221 -15.00 -7.11 3.05
CA GLY A 221 -15.32 -8.54 3.01
C GLY A 221 -15.81 -8.96 1.62
N MET A 222 -15.53 -10.21 1.24
CA MET A 222 -16.16 -10.86 0.09
C MET A 222 -16.45 -12.32 0.42
N PHE A 223 -17.52 -12.87 -0.16
CA PHE A 223 -17.71 -14.32 -0.16
C PHE A 223 -16.76 -14.96 -1.18
N ALA A 224 -15.96 -15.92 -0.72
CA ALA A 224 -15.07 -16.71 -1.55
C ALA A 224 -15.76 -18.03 -1.92
N GLU A 225 -16.15 -18.21 -3.18
CA GLU A 225 -16.87 -19.40 -3.63
C GLU A 225 -16.02 -20.66 -3.48
N LYS A 226 -14.72 -20.59 -3.76
CA LYS A 226 -13.81 -21.74 -3.61
C LYS A 226 -13.65 -22.18 -2.15
N LEU A 227 -13.80 -21.26 -1.21
CA LEU A 227 -13.62 -21.54 0.22
C LEU A 227 -14.94 -21.79 0.94
N GLY A 228 -16.08 -21.44 0.32
CA GLY A 228 -17.40 -21.55 0.93
C GLY A 228 -17.60 -20.66 2.16
N ARG A 229 -16.83 -19.56 2.30
CA ARG A 229 -16.87 -18.65 3.46
C ARG A 229 -16.57 -17.20 3.09
N GLU A 230 -16.86 -16.29 4.02
CA GLU A 230 -16.41 -14.90 3.91
C GLU A 230 -14.89 -14.79 4.15
N VAL A 231 -14.23 -13.98 3.33
CA VAL A 231 -12.82 -13.58 3.47
C VAL A 231 -12.73 -12.08 3.61
N THR A 232 -11.79 -11.61 4.43
CA THR A 232 -11.55 -10.18 4.67
C THR A 232 -10.32 -9.67 3.95
N PHE A 233 -10.33 -8.39 3.58
CA PHE A 233 -9.20 -7.71 2.95
C PHE A 233 -9.11 -6.26 3.41
N ASP A 234 -7.91 -5.71 3.30
CA ASP A 234 -7.57 -4.37 3.80
C ASP A 234 -7.64 -3.32 2.70
N THR A 235 -7.31 -3.70 1.47
CA THR A 235 -7.20 -2.77 0.34
C THR A 235 -7.84 -3.31 -0.93
N ALA A 236 -8.15 -2.41 -1.86
CA ALA A 236 -8.70 -2.79 -3.17
C ALA A 236 -7.74 -3.69 -3.97
N LEU A 237 -6.43 -3.59 -3.74
CA LEU A 237 -5.42 -4.47 -4.34
C LEU A 237 -5.52 -5.90 -3.81
N GLN A 238 -5.64 -6.07 -2.50
CA GLN A 238 -5.89 -7.39 -1.91
C GLN A 238 -7.20 -7.98 -2.42
N ALA A 239 -8.28 -7.19 -2.43
CA ALA A 239 -9.57 -7.63 -2.97
C ALA A 239 -9.48 -8.05 -4.45
N ARG A 240 -8.67 -7.35 -5.26
CA ARG A 240 -8.41 -7.70 -6.66
C ARG A 240 -7.69 -9.04 -6.77
N LEU A 241 -6.66 -9.28 -5.96
CA LEU A 241 -5.96 -10.56 -5.93
C LEU A 241 -6.91 -11.70 -5.52
N LEU A 242 -7.63 -11.54 -4.40
CA LEU A 242 -8.52 -12.58 -3.88
C LEU A 242 -9.62 -12.96 -4.88
N ARG A 243 -10.28 -11.98 -5.53
CA ARG A 243 -11.26 -12.27 -6.59
C ARG A 243 -10.66 -13.01 -7.78
N MET A 244 -9.43 -12.67 -8.16
CA MET A 244 -8.74 -13.35 -9.26
C MET A 244 -8.37 -14.80 -8.90
N LEU A 245 -7.99 -15.06 -7.65
CA LEU A 245 -7.74 -16.41 -7.15
C LEU A 245 -9.04 -17.24 -7.07
N ASP A 246 -10.11 -16.63 -6.55
CA ASP A 246 -11.42 -17.27 -6.41
C ASP A 246 -12.05 -17.64 -7.76
N ALA A 247 -11.81 -16.84 -8.81
CA ALA A 247 -12.30 -17.11 -10.16
C ALA A 247 -11.39 -18.03 -11.00
N SER A 248 -10.16 -18.32 -10.55
CA SER A 248 -9.16 -19.01 -11.36
C SER A 248 -9.34 -20.53 -11.37
N GLU A 249 -9.35 -21.14 -12.56
CA GLU A 249 -9.34 -22.61 -12.73
C GLU A 249 -8.00 -23.24 -12.34
N GLN A 250 -6.91 -22.46 -12.28
CA GLN A 250 -5.59 -22.96 -11.88
C GLN A 250 -5.46 -23.08 -10.36
N VAL A 251 -6.38 -22.47 -9.60
CA VAL A 251 -6.38 -22.48 -8.14
C VAL A 251 -7.31 -23.58 -7.65
N ASP A 252 -6.79 -24.48 -6.83
CA ASP A 252 -7.61 -25.47 -6.11
C ASP A 252 -8.24 -24.81 -4.89
N SER A 253 -7.41 -24.26 -4.01
CA SER A 253 -7.81 -23.62 -2.75
C SER A 253 -6.78 -22.55 -2.33
N TYR A 254 -7.14 -21.70 -1.36
CA TYR A 254 -6.23 -20.67 -0.82
C TYR A 254 -6.62 -20.28 0.60
N VAL A 255 -5.67 -19.69 1.33
CA VAL A 255 -5.87 -19.21 2.71
C VAL A 255 -5.24 -17.83 2.87
N GLU A 256 -6.05 -16.84 3.22
CA GLU A 256 -5.59 -15.49 3.56
C GLU A 256 -4.81 -15.49 4.88
N ARG A 257 -3.86 -14.57 5.05
CA ARG A 257 -3.01 -14.48 6.27
C ARG A 257 -2.53 -15.85 6.77
N PRO A 258 -1.86 -16.64 5.91
CA PRO A 258 -1.61 -18.06 6.18
C PRO A 258 -0.58 -18.28 7.29
N ILE A 259 0.40 -17.38 7.40
CA ILE A 259 1.53 -17.50 8.31
C ILE A 259 1.90 -16.13 8.86
N ALA A 260 2.50 -16.12 10.05
CA ALA A 260 3.16 -14.94 10.60
C ALA A 260 4.63 -14.99 10.16
N VAL A 261 5.12 -13.86 9.67
CA VAL A 261 6.51 -13.67 9.27
C VAL A 261 7.11 -12.62 10.19
N ASP A 262 8.10 -13.04 10.97
CA ASP A 262 8.91 -12.15 11.80
C ASP A 262 10.02 -11.55 10.95
N TYR A 263 10.30 -10.26 11.15
CA TYR A 263 11.38 -9.57 10.48
C TYR A 263 11.99 -8.52 11.41
N ASP A 264 13.24 -8.16 11.16
CA ASP A 264 13.94 -7.10 11.88
C ASP A 264 14.16 -5.91 10.95
N LEU A 265 13.56 -4.78 11.30
CA LEU A 265 13.76 -3.52 10.58
C LEU A 265 14.72 -2.65 11.40
N ASP A 266 15.99 -2.62 10.99
CA ASP A 266 17.04 -1.81 11.61
C ASP A 266 17.18 -2.03 13.15
N GLY A 267 17.12 -3.28 13.59
CA GLY A 267 17.19 -3.66 15.00
C GLY A 267 15.86 -3.57 15.75
N THR A 268 14.76 -3.25 15.04
CA THR A 268 13.40 -3.27 15.60
C THR A 268 12.67 -4.51 15.09
N PRO A 269 12.41 -5.51 15.95
CA PRO A 269 11.62 -6.67 15.55
C PRO A 269 10.15 -6.27 15.38
N ASP A 270 9.53 -6.76 14.30
CA ASP A 270 8.10 -6.67 14.07
C ASP A 270 7.64 -7.95 13.34
N SER A 271 6.32 -8.14 13.22
CA SER A 271 5.77 -9.29 12.52
C SER A 271 4.56 -8.90 11.69
N TYR A 272 4.30 -9.66 10.64
CA TYR A 272 3.15 -9.43 9.79
C TYR A 272 2.66 -10.73 9.14
N CYS A 273 1.45 -10.69 8.59
CA CYS A 273 0.91 -11.79 7.81
C CYS A 273 0.93 -11.42 6.32
N PRO A 274 1.64 -12.18 5.47
CA PRO A 274 1.51 -12.06 4.01
C PRO A 274 0.05 -12.26 3.57
N THR A 275 -0.28 -11.76 2.38
CA THR A 275 -1.68 -11.65 1.97
C THR A 275 -2.38 -13.02 1.86
N VAL A 276 -1.82 -13.99 1.14
CA VAL A 276 -2.48 -15.28 0.86
C VAL A 276 -1.48 -16.39 0.48
N ALA A 277 -1.74 -17.63 0.89
CA ALA A 277 -1.09 -18.81 0.32
C ALA A 277 -2.10 -19.58 -0.55
N VAL A 278 -1.63 -20.11 -1.68
CA VAL A 278 -2.47 -20.65 -2.75
C VAL A 278 -1.99 -22.04 -3.11
N ARG A 279 -2.92 -23.01 -3.14
CA ARG A 279 -2.70 -24.33 -3.73
C ARG A 279 -3.20 -24.32 -5.17
N LEU A 280 -2.31 -24.66 -6.09
CA LEU A 280 -2.66 -24.83 -7.50
C LEU A 280 -3.20 -26.23 -7.77
N THR A 281 -3.97 -26.38 -8.85
CA THR A 281 -4.56 -27.66 -9.27
C THR A 281 -3.51 -28.68 -9.72
N ASP A 282 -2.28 -28.26 -10.00
CA ASP A 282 -1.14 -29.14 -10.27
C ASP A 282 -0.38 -29.59 -9.01
N GLY A 283 -0.90 -29.23 -7.82
CA GLY A 283 -0.34 -29.61 -6.53
C GLY A 283 0.73 -28.65 -6.00
N ARG A 284 1.22 -27.70 -6.79
CA ARG A 284 2.19 -26.70 -6.30
C ARG A 284 1.52 -25.70 -5.35
N THR A 285 2.29 -25.18 -4.40
CA THR A 285 1.84 -24.14 -3.47
C THR A 285 2.68 -22.90 -3.65
N LEU A 286 2.08 -21.71 -3.55
CA LEU A 286 2.81 -20.45 -3.50
C LEU A 286 2.25 -19.49 -2.45
N LEU A 287 3.14 -18.71 -1.85
CA LEU A 287 2.82 -17.57 -1.02
C LEU A 287 2.79 -16.31 -1.90
N VAL A 288 1.72 -15.54 -1.78
CA VAL A 288 1.54 -14.27 -2.50
C VAL A 288 1.38 -13.14 -1.49
N ASP A 289 2.23 -12.13 -1.59
CA ASP A 289 2.04 -10.89 -0.85
C ASP A 289 1.69 -9.73 -1.79
N VAL A 290 0.79 -8.85 -1.34
CA VAL A 290 0.34 -7.68 -2.09
C VAL A 290 1.18 -6.49 -1.68
N VAL A 291 1.89 -5.86 -2.61
CA VAL A 291 2.63 -4.63 -2.34
C VAL A 291 2.48 -3.72 -3.54
N ALA A 292 1.81 -2.58 -3.38
CA ALA A 292 1.61 -1.64 -4.49
C ALA A 292 2.95 -1.29 -5.16
N LEU A 293 2.93 -1.12 -6.50
CA LEU A 293 4.13 -0.94 -7.31
C LEU A 293 5.11 0.09 -6.73
N GLY A 294 4.63 1.28 -6.34
CA GLY A 294 5.44 2.36 -5.78
C GLY A 294 6.15 2.02 -4.47
N GLN A 295 5.66 1.02 -3.75
CA GLN A 295 6.13 0.61 -2.43
C GLN A 295 7.26 -0.42 -2.49
N LEU A 296 7.47 -1.08 -3.63
CA LEU A 296 8.47 -2.14 -3.79
C LEU A 296 9.91 -1.65 -3.61
N GLY A 297 10.19 -0.40 -3.99
CA GLY A 297 11.52 0.17 -3.90
C GLY A 297 11.97 0.50 -2.48
N LEU A 298 11.04 0.55 -1.53
CA LEU A 298 11.29 1.01 -0.17
C LEU A 298 12.01 -0.05 0.67
N HIS A 299 12.97 0.39 1.47
CA HIS A 299 13.79 -0.49 2.31
C HIS A 299 12.94 -1.33 3.26
N ALA A 300 11.99 -0.72 3.98
CA ALA A 300 11.12 -1.42 4.92
C ALA A 300 10.32 -2.56 4.26
N ASN A 301 9.79 -2.33 3.04
CA ASN A 301 9.07 -3.38 2.32
C ASN A 301 10.03 -4.45 1.80
N ARG A 302 11.23 -4.08 1.32
CA ARG A 302 12.21 -5.06 0.85
C ARG A 302 12.65 -6.02 1.96
N VAL A 303 12.99 -5.49 3.14
CA VAL A 303 13.34 -6.31 4.32
C VAL A 303 12.22 -7.29 4.67
N ARG A 304 10.99 -6.78 4.72
CA ARG A 304 9.79 -7.58 5.01
C ARG A 304 9.55 -8.67 3.96
N LEU A 305 9.68 -8.33 2.68
CA LEU A 305 9.47 -9.26 1.55
C LEU A 305 10.58 -10.31 1.47
N ASP A 306 11.82 -9.95 1.76
CA ASP A 306 12.93 -10.90 1.83
C ASP A 306 12.67 -11.97 2.91
N ALA A 307 12.23 -11.56 4.11
CA ALA A 307 11.86 -12.49 5.18
C ALA A 307 10.67 -13.41 4.79
N ALA A 308 9.64 -12.85 4.14
CA ALA A 308 8.50 -13.65 3.70
C ALA A 308 8.84 -14.63 2.57
N ARG A 309 9.74 -14.24 1.66
CA ARG A 309 10.29 -15.13 0.64
C ARG A 309 11.05 -16.29 1.26
N GLU A 310 11.96 -16.00 2.21
CA GLU A 310 12.72 -17.04 2.91
C GLU A 310 11.80 -18.02 3.63
N GLN A 311 10.77 -17.51 4.32
CA GLN A 311 9.78 -18.33 4.99
C GLN A 311 8.94 -19.17 4.01
N ALA A 312 8.53 -18.60 2.86
CA ALA A 312 7.83 -19.36 1.82
C ALA A 312 8.68 -20.53 1.32
N HIS A 313 9.96 -20.27 1.04
CA HIS A 313 10.88 -21.29 0.55
C HIS A 313 11.18 -22.35 1.59
N ALA A 314 11.27 -21.98 2.87
CA ALA A 314 11.41 -22.94 3.97
C ALA A 314 10.21 -23.90 4.06
N CYS A 315 9.01 -23.45 3.68
CA CYS A 315 7.81 -24.30 3.57
C CYS A 315 7.74 -25.10 2.27
N GLY A 316 8.70 -24.94 1.35
CA GLY A 316 8.65 -25.52 0.00
C GLY A 316 7.63 -24.85 -0.92
N TRP A 317 7.18 -23.64 -0.58
CA TRP A 317 6.23 -22.86 -1.36
C TRP A 317 6.95 -21.94 -2.35
N GLY A 318 6.34 -21.69 -3.51
CA GLY A 318 6.77 -20.61 -4.40
C GLY A 318 6.51 -19.23 -3.78
N TRP A 319 7.19 -18.21 -4.29
CA TRP A 319 7.05 -16.83 -3.85
C TRP A 319 6.61 -15.92 -5.00
N LEU A 320 5.66 -15.02 -4.73
CA LEU A 320 5.17 -14.03 -5.68
C LEU A 320 4.78 -12.73 -4.96
N VAL A 321 5.16 -11.60 -5.53
CA VAL A 321 4.63 -10.29 -5.12
C VAL A 321 3.63 -9.78 -6.15
N PHE A 322 2.41 -9.52 -5.69
CA PHE A 322 1.34 -8.92 -6.50
C PHE A 322 1.33 -7.40 -6.35
N THR A 323 1.59 -6.68 -7.45
CA THR A 323 1.83 -5.23 -7.41
C THR A 323 0.64 -4.38 -7.82
N GLY A 324 -0.40 -5.00 -8.36
CA GLY A 324 -1.50 -4.31 -9.06
C GLY A 324 -1.12 -3.73 -10.43
N SER A 325 0.15 -3.81 -10.82
CA SER A 325 0.66 -3.39 -12.12
C SER A 325 0.88 -4.59 -13.04
N ARG A 326 1.04 -4.33 -14.35
CA ARG A 326 1.60 -5.33 -15.28
C ARG A 326 3.07 -5.64 -14.96
N LEU A 327 3.77 -4.77 -14.23
CA LEU A 327 5.15 -4.95 -13.80
C LEU A 327 5.22 -5.65 -12.43
N GLY A 328 5.93 -6.77 -12.38
CA GLY A 328 6.35 -7.41 -11.13
C GLY A 328 7.83 -7.13 -10.81
N GLU A 329 8.28 -7.58 -9.63
CA GLU A 329 9.69 -7.47 -9.23
C GLU A 329 10.69 -8.02 -10.29
N PRO A 330 10.47 -9.20 -10.91
CA PRO A 330 11.39 -9.69 -11.94
C PRO A 330 11.46 -8.79 -13.19
N ASP A 331 10.36 -8.10 -13.52
CA ASP A 331 10.31 -7.17 -14.65
C ASP A 331 11.08 -5.88 -14.31
N LEU A 332 10.91 -5.37 -13.08
CA LEU A 332 11.57 -4.16 -12.60
C LEU A 332 13.09 -4.31 -12.51
N VAL A 333 13.59 -5.46 -12.09
CA VAL A 333 15.05 -5.73 -12.08
C VAL A 333 15.64 -5.62 -13.50
N ARG A 334 14.88 -6.05 -14.51
CA ARG A 334 15.25 -6.03 -15.93
C ARG A 334 14.87 -4.73 -16.66
N HIS A 335 14.14 -3.84 -16.00
CA HIS A 335 13.62 -2.61 -16.58
C HIS A 335 14.76 -1.69 -17.01
N SER A 336 14.79 -1.29 -18.28
CA SER A 336 15.86 -0.46 -18.81
C SER A 336 15.74 0.97 -18.30
N VAL A 337 16.80 1.46 -17.64
CA VAL A 337 16.91 2.86 -17.20
C VAL A 337 18.00 3.52 -18.03
N SER A 338 17.84 4.81 -18.35
CA SER A 338 18.85 5.52 -19.13
C SER A 338 20.21 5.50 -18.40
N ALA A 339 21.29 5.16 -19.12
CA ALA A 339 22.63 5.11 -18.55
C ALA A 339 23.07 6.48 -17.99
N ARG A 340 22.55 7.58 -18.55
CA ARG A 340 22.77 8.93 -18.05
C ARG A 340 22.19 9.09 -16.64
N SER A 341 20.89 8.81 -16.47
CA SER A 341 20.20 8.96 -15.19
C SER A 341 20.80 8.02 -14.12
N GLU A 342 21.08 6.77 -14.51
CA GLU A 342 21.68 5.78 -13.62
C GLU A 342 23.08 6.21 -13.14
N ASN A 343 23.95 6.68 -14.05
CA ASN A 343 25.30 7.10 -13.66
C ASN A 343 25.31 8.37 -12.80
N ILE A 344 24.40 9.32 -13.04
CA ILE A 344 24.25 10.52 -12.18
C ILE A 344 23.97 10.10 -10.75
N LEU A 345 22.96 9.24 -10.53
CA LEU A 345 22.59 8.79 -9.19
C LEU A 345 23.67 7.91 -8.57
N ARG A 346 24.25 6.95 -9.32
CA ARG A 346 25.35 6.09 -8.81
C ARG A 346 26.52 6.92 -8.32
N ASN A 347 26.99 7.87 -9.13
CA ASN A 347 28.14 8.72 -8.77
C ASN A 347 27.82 9.60 -7.56
N ARG A 348 26.60 10.15 -7.48
CA ARG A 348 26.22 10.98 -6.33
C ARG A 348 26.07 10.16 -5.05
N LEU A 349 25.48 8.96 -5.13
CA LEU A 349 25.31 8.07 -3.97
C LEU A 349 26.63 7.51 -3.45
N ALA A 350 27.64 7.37 -4.32
CA ALA A 350 29.00 7.03 -3.90
C ALA A 350 29.63 8.08 -2.98
N ALA A 351 29.18 9.34 -3.04
CA ALA A 351 29.62 10.41 -2.13
C ALA A 351 28.84 10.48 -0.81
N GLY A 352 27.73 9.73 -0.69
CA GLY A 352 26.90 9.71 0.51
C GLY A 352 25.39 9.73 0.21
N PRO A 353 24.55 9.61 1.25
CA PRO A 353 23.09 9.59 1.10
C PRO A 353 22.55 10.91 0.53
N LEU A 354 21.37 10.82 -0.09
CA LEU A 354 20.60 11.93 -0.65
C LEU A 354 19.31 12.15 0.14
N GLY A 355 19.05 13.40 0.50
CA GLY A 355 17.70 13.85 0.89
C GLY A 355 16.87 14.25 -0.34
N TRP A 356 15.57 14.50 -0.14
CA TRP A 356 14.63 14.77 -1.24
C TRP A 356 15.09 15.92 -2.16
N ARG A 357 15.55 17.03 -1.58
CA ARG A 357 16.01 18.22 -2.33
C ARG A 357 17.18 17.89 -3.26
N GLU A 358 18.18 17.17 -2.76
CA GLU A 358 19.36 16.80 -3.56
C GLU A 358 19.00 15.77 -4.63
N PHE A 359 18.14 14.80 -4.29
CA PHE A 359 17.62 13.84 -5.26
C PHE A 359 16.91 14.55 -6.42
N ARG A 360 16.02 15.50 -6.13
CA ARG A 360 15.33 16.31 -7.15
C ARG A 360 16.30 17.06 -8.06
N SER A 361 17.34 17.68 -7.51
CA SER A 361 18.37 18.35 -8.31
C SER A 361 19.17 17.38 -9.18
N CYS A 362 19.37 16.13 -8.74
CA CYS A 362 20.08 15.12 -9.55
C CYS A 362 19.26 14.65 -10.76
N ILE A 363 17.94 14.56 -10.60
CA ILE A 363 17.04 14.08 -11.65
C ILE A 363 16.46 15.19 -12.53
N GLU A 364 16.71 16.46 -12.17
CA GLU A 364 16.31 17.61 -12.96
C GLU A 364 16.96 17.56 -14.36
N GLY A 365 16.14 17.68 -15.41
CA GLY A 365 16.60 17.54 -16.79
C GLY A 365 16.96 16.11 -17.21
N THR A 366 16.56 15.11 -16.44
CA THR A 366 16.58 13.69 -16.83
C THR A 366 15.16 13.17 -17.06
N ASP A 367 15.01 12.10 -17.83
CA ASP A 367 13.72 11.42 -18.05
C ASP A 367 13.42 10.37 -16.97
N LEU A 368 14.09 10.45 -15.81
CA LEU A 368 13.91 9.48 -14.73
C LEU A 368 12.50 9.60 -14.14
N ASP A 369 11.75 8.50 -14.13
CA ASP A 369 10.43 8.39 -13.51
C ASP A 369 10.47 7.55 -12.21
N PRO A 370 9.37 7.45 -11.44
CA PRO A 370 9.37 6.63 -10.22
C PRO A 370 9.58 5.12 -10.47
N VAL A 371 9.19 4.58 -11.63
CA VAL A 371 9.47 3.18 -12.00
C VAL A 371 10.96 2.97 -12.17
N ASP A 372 11.66 3.91 -12.80
CA ASP A 372 13.11 3.89 -12.94
C ASP A 372 13.79 3.91 -11.58
N LEU A 373 13.32 4.73 -10.63
CA LEU A 373 13.87 4.74 -9.27
C LEU A 373 13.69 3.37 -8.59
N ILE A 374 12.50 2.76 -8.68
CA ILE A 374 12.23 1.42 -8.11
C ILE A 374 13.14 0.38 -8.77
N ALA A 375 13.29 0.41 -10.09
CA ALA A 375 14.17 -0.50 -10.82
C ALA A 375 15.63 -0.35 -10.37
N LEU A 376 16.11 0.88 -10.20
CA LEU A 376 17.47 1.15 -9.71
C LEU A 376 17.68 0.72 -8.26
N THR A 377 16.71 0.93 -7.37
CA THR A 377 16.84 0.50 -5.97
C THR A 377 16.85 -1.02 -5.84
N LEU A 378 16.06 -1.73 -6.65
CA LEU A 378 16.09 -3.20 -6.70
C LEU A 378 17.41 -3.72 -7.29
N ARG A 379 17.86 -3.16 -8.43
CA ARG A 379 19.09 -3.60 -9.12
C ARG A 379 20.36 -3.37 -8.30
N HIS A 380 20.51 -2.17 -7.73
CA HIS A 380 21.71 -1.77 -6.99
C HIS A 380 21.61 -1.99 -5.49
N ARG A 381 20.48 -2.55 -5.03
CA ARG A 381 20.15 -2.73 -3.61
C ARG A 381 20.17 -1.44 -2.78
N TRP A 382 20.05 -0.26 -3.41
CA TRP A 382 20.02 1.02 -2.70
C TRP A 382 18.96 1.04 -1.62
N ARG A 383 19.30 1.67 -0.49
CA ARG A 383 18.36 1.90 0.60
C ARG A 383 17.53 3.14 0.28
N TRP A 384 16.23 2.96 0.12
CA TRP A 384 15.26 4.04 -0.01
C TRP A 384 14.32 4.04 1.20
N ASP A 385 14.56 4.97 2.12
CA ASP A 385 13.64 5.26 3.23
C ASP A 385 12.65 6.33 2.77
N ARG A 386 11.36 6.17 3.12
CA ARG A 386 10.33 7.16 2.75
C ARG A 386 10.32 8.37 3.68
N ALA A 387 10.60 8.19 4.97
CA ALA A 387 10.32 9.18 6.01
C ALA A 387 11.41 9.21 7.11
N PRO A 388 12.28 10.23 7.13
CA PRO A 388 12.47 11.21 6.05
C PRO A 388 12.97 10.52 4.77
N PHE A 389 12.73 11.12 3.61
CA PHE A 389 13.26 10.58 2.36
C PHE A 389 14.77 10.52 2.44
N ARG A 390 15.29 9.32 2.27
CA ARG A 390 16.72 9.07 2.20
C ARG A 390 16.99 8.00 1.17
N LEU A 391 17.80 8.35 0.17
CA LEU A 391 18.34 7.40 -0.79
C LEU A 391 19.83 7.21 -0.49
N ALA A 392 20.28 5.98 -0.25
CA ALA A 392 21.67 5.66 0.06
C ALA A 392 22.14 4.44 -0.75
N ALA A 393 23.45 4.36 -0.98
CA ALA A 393 24.05 3.10 -1.42
C ALA A 393 23.74 1.98 -0.40
N GLY A 394 23.50 0.77 -0.91
CA GLY A 394 23.14 -0.40 -0.11
C GLY A 394 24.31 -1.09 0.54
#